data_AF-A0A7J4KLY4-F1
#
_entry.id   AF-A0A7J4KLY4-F1
#
_cell.length_a   1.000
_cell.length_b   1.000
_cell.length_c   1.000
_cell.angle_alpha   90.00
_cell.angle_beta   90.00
_cell.angle_gamma   90.00
#
_symmetry.space_group_name_H-M   'P 1'
#
loop_
_entity.id
_entity.type
_entity.pdbx_description
1 polymer ?
#
loop_
_entity_poly.entity_id
_entity_poly.type
_entity_poly.pdbx_seq_one_letter_code
_entity_poly.pdbx_strand_id
1 'polypeptide(L)'
;MVIDFGPITQYDAIPLAKALKLLLRISEMTLGYPVEIEFALNLSMTDSEKSELVILQIRSMVPPGRTSDIVIGDFNEDTDLCYSENALGNGIFDTIQDIVYVKPSFDMSNSPQVVGQVRSFNLKLMGEKKPYILIGPGRWGSADHWLGIPVIWSDIAGVKVIIETPFKERAIDPSQGSHFFHDLISSQVGYIITKEDKGNISMKWLESLPFVEEMPDVRHVRLLDPLEVRIDGKQGKAVIRLRKSNK
;
A
#
# COMPACT_ATOMS: atom_id res chain seq x y z
N MET A 1 5.92 29.28 16.98
CA MET A 1 4.45 29.39 16.89
C MET A 1 3.95 28.01 16.51
N VAL A 2 3.26 27.32 17.42
CA VAL A 2 2.69 26.00 17.19
C VAL A 2 1.28 26.22 16.67
N ILE A 3 0.98 25.74 15.47
CA ILE A 3 -0.37 25.73 14.92
C ILE A 3 -1.00 24.41 15.38
N ASP A 4 -1.94 24.49 16.31
CA ASP A 4 -2.71 23.35 16.80
C ASP A 4 -4.10 23.34 16.14
N PHE A 5 -4.46 22.21 15.54
CA PHE A 5 -5.76 21.98 14.89
C PHE A 5 -6.80 21.39 15.86
N GLY A 6 -6.43 21.11 17.12
CA GLY A 6 -7.32 20.67 18.19
C GLY A 6 -8.59 21.53 18.35
N PRO A 7 -8.51 22.88 18.34
CA PRO A 7 -9.68 23.76 18.40
C PRO A 7 -10.72 23.53 17.30
N ILE A 8 -10.28 23.17 16.08
CA ILE A 8 -11.16 22.96 14.91
C ILE A 8 -11.75 21.55 14.90
N THR A 9 -11.01 20.57 15.43
CA THR A 9 -11.35 19.15 15.31
C THR A 9 -11.92 18.52 16.58
N GLN A 10 -11.57 19.03 17.77
CA GLN A 10 -12.01 18.49 19.06
C GLN A 10 -13.18 19.27 19.67
N TYR A 11 -13.31 20.56 19.38
CA TYR A 11 -14.34 21.41 19.98
C TYR A 11 -15.59 21.57 19.09
N ASP A 12 -15.64 20.89 17.94
CA ASP A 12 -16.78 20.85 17.00
C ASP A 12 -17.33 22.25 16.65
N ALA A 13 -16.48 23.30 16.74
CA ALA A 13 -16.85 24.70 16.54
C ALA A 13 -17.44 24.94 15.13
N ILE A 14 -17.02 24.12 14.17
CA ILE A 14 -17.62 24.00 12.84
C ILE A 14 -17.69 22.51 12.45
N PRO A 15 -18.70 22.08 11.67
CA PRO A 15 -18.87 20.68 11.28
C PRO A 15 -17.92 20.25 10.14
N LEU A 16 -16.65 20.68 10.18
CA LEU A 16 -15.67 20.47 9.11
C LEU A 16 -15.46 18.98 8.79
N ALA A 17 -15.26 18.15 9.82
CA ALA A 17 -15.06 16.71 9.62
C ALA A 17 -16.26 16.04 8.94
N LYS A 18 -17.49 16.47 9.26
CA LYS A 18 -18.72 15.97 8.62
C LYS A 18 -18.78 16.41 7.15
N ALA A 19 -18.45 17.67 6.87
CA ALA A 19 -18.42 18.21 5.50
C ALA A 19 -17.38 17.49 4.64
N LEU A 20 -16.15 17.31 5.14
CA LEU A 20 -15.09 16.60 4.42
C LEU A 20 -15.43 15.12 4.19
N LYS A 21 -16.01 14.42 5.18
CA LYS A 21 -16.48 13.03 5.00
C LYS A 21 -17.56 12.93 3.91
N LEU A 22 -18.48 13.89 3.87
CA LEU A 22 -19.53 13.93 2.84
C LEU A 22 -18.92 14.19 1.45
N LEU A 23 -18.02 15.16 1.34
CA LEU A 23 -17.37 15.52 0.09
C LEU A 23 -16.50 14.39 -0.45
N LEU A 24 -15.74 13.70 0.42
CA LEU A 24 -14.98 12.50 0.06
C LEU A 24 -15.91 11.45 -0.51
N ARG A 25 -16.98 11.08 0.22
CA ARG A 25 -17.94 10.06 -0.23
C ARG A 25 -18.59 10.40 -1.57
N ILE A 26 -19.02 11.65 -1.77
CA ILE A 26 -19.63 12.10 -3.04
C ILE A 26 -18.61 12.01 -4.17
N SER A 27 -17.38 12.46 -3.92
CA SER A 27 -16.31 12.48 -4.92
C SER A 27 -15.88 11.06 -5.31
N GLU A 28 -15.76 10.16 -4.33
CA GLU A 28 -15.47 8.74 -4.55
C GLU A 28 -16.58 8.06 -5.36
N MET A 29 -17.85 8.32 -5.03
CA MET A 29 -18.98 7.78 -5.79
C MET A 29 -19.04 8.32 -7.22
N THR A 30 -18.73 9.61 -7.41
CA THR A 30 -18.81 10.26 -8.73
C THR A 30 -17.67 9.82 -9.64
N LEU A 31 -16.46 9.69 -9.07
CA LEU A 31 -15.26 9.36 -9.84
C LEU A 31 -15.00 7.85 -9.89
N GLY A 32 -15.59 7.06 -8.99
CA GLY A 32 -15.42 5.61 -8.93
C GLY A 32 -14.07 5.16 -8.34
N TYR A 33 -13.34 6.07 -7.70
CA TYR A 33 -12.00 5.84 -7.15
C TYR A 33 -11.79 6.67 -5.88
N PRO A 34 -10.85 6.27 -4.99
CA PRO A 34 -10.40 7.11 -3.89
C PRO A 34 -9.93 8.47 -4.41
N VAL A 35 -10.28 9.52 -3.68
CA VAL A 35 -9.95 10.90 -4.06
C VAL A 35 -9.16 11.61 -2.98
N GLU A 36 -8.34 12.55 -3.40
CA GLU A 36 -7.75 13.54 -2.52
C GLU A 36 -8.47 14.87 -2.70
N ILE A 37 -8.71 15.56 -1.58
CA ILE A 37 -9.32 16.88 -1.56
C ILE A 37 -8.34 17.85 -0.90
N GLU A 38 -7.89 18.84 -1.64
CA GLU A 38 -7.21 20.01 -1.11
C GLU A 38 -8.26 21.10 -0.84
N PHE A 39 -8.23 21.68 0.35
CA PHE A 39 -9.21 22.67 0.78
C PHE A 39 -8.56 23.80 1.57
N ALA A 40 -9.22 24.96 1.56
CA ALA A 40 -8.94 26.10 2.42
C ALA A 40 -10.16 26.37 3.29
N LEU A 41 -9.92 26.91 4.48
CA LEU A 41 -10.95 27.25 5.44
C LEU A 41 -10.81 28.72 5.82
N ASN A 42 -11.87 29.48 5.62
CA ASN A 42 -11.98 30.83 6.15
C ASN A 42 -12.78 30.74 7.47
N LEU A 43 -12.08 30.88 8.60
CA LEU A 43 -12.69 30.82 9.92
C LEU A 43 -13.21 32.19 10.31
N SER A 44 -14.51 32.26 10.60
CA SER A 44 -15.07 33.44 11.24
C SER A 44 -14.62 33.51 12.70
N MET A 45 -14.22 34.70 13.13
CA MET A 45 -13.86 35.00 14.53
C MET A 45 -15.07 35.50 15.35
N THR A 46 -16.26 35.58 14.74
CA THR A 46 -17.48 36.10 15.38
C THR A 46 -18.70 35.25 15.05
N ASP A 47 -19.64 35.11 16.00
CA ASP A 47 -20.87 34.32 15.81
C ASP A 47 -21.79 34.87 14.69
N SER A 48 -21.57 36.11 14.23
CA SER A 48 -22.34 36.76 13.17
C SER A 48 -21.92 36.43 11.74
N GLU A 49 -20.71 35.89 11.55
CA GLU A 49 -20.17 35.56 10.23
C GLU A 49 -20.02 34.04 10.07
N LYS A 50 -20.41 33.52 8.90
CA LYS A 50 -20.30 32.10 8.60
C LYS A 50 -18.88 31.77 8.19
N SER A 51 -18.34 30.68 8.71
CA SER A 51 -17.09 30.11 8.20
C SER A 51 -17.31 29.51 6.81
N GLU A 52 -16.30 29.62 5.94
CA GLU A 52 -16.37 29.16 4.55
C GLU A 52 -15.38 28.03 4.30
N LEU A 53 -15.86 26.92 3.74
CA LEU A 53 -15.03 25.83 3.24
C LEU A 53 -14.87 26.00 1.73
N VAL A 54 -13.63 26.21 1.28
CA VAL A 54 -13.29 26.38 -0.14
C VAL A 54 -12.54 25.14 -0.61
N ILE A 55 -13.04 24.50 -1.66
CA ILE A 55 -12.37 23.36 -2.29
C ILE A 55 -11.41 23.89 -3.34
N LEU A 56 -10.12 23.61 -3.14
CA LEU A 56 -9.05 24.07 -4.03
C LEU A 56 -8.83 23.07 -5.16
N GLN A 57 -8.84 21.77 -4.84
CA GLN A 57 -8.61 20.71 -5.80
C GLN A 57 -9.30 19.42 -5.34
N ILE A 58 -9.88 18.68 -6.28
CA ILE A 58 -10.26 17.28 -6.10
C ILE A 58 -9.53 16.49 -7.18
N ARG A 59 -8.73 15.52 -6.79
CA ARG A 59 -8.01 14.66 -7.72
C ARG A 59 -8.28 13.19 -7.42
N SER A 60 -8.45 12.41 -8.49
CA SER A 60 -8.43 10.96 -8.39
C SER A 60 -7.04 10.52 -7.91
N MET A 61 -7.00 9.63 -6.93
CA MET A 61 -5.76 8.93 -6.56
C MET A 61 -5.36 7.89 -7.62
N VAL A 62 -6.22 7.62 -8.61
CA VAL A 62 -5.92 6.72 -9.73
C VAL A 62 -5.50 7.52 -10.97
N PRO A 63 -4.31 7.26 -11.56
CA PRO A 63 -3.85 7.96 -12.75
C PRO A 63 -4.80 7.77 -13.95
N PRO A 64 -5.04 8.83 -14.76
CA PRO A 64 -5.86 8.74 -15.96
C PRO A 64 -5.23 7.79 -17.01
N GLY A 65 -6.06 6.95 -17.64
CA GLY A 65 -5.65 6.08 -18.76
C GLY A 65 -5.59 4.57 -18.47
N ARG A 66 -5.87 4.12 -17.24
CA ARG A 66 -6.00 2.69 -16.89
C ARG A 66 -7.30 2.36 -16.19
N THR A 67 -8.40 2.94 -16.63
CA THR A 67 -9.77 2.49 -16.27
C THR A 67 -10.16 1.25 -17.07
N SER A 68 -9.27 0.27 -17.18
CA SER A 68 -9.69 -1.06 -17.64
C SER A 68 -10.47 -1.70 -16.50
N ASP A 69 -11.63 -2.28 -16.77
CA ASP A 69 -12.30 -3.14 -15.80
C ASP A 69 -11.41 -4.38 -15.60
N ILE A 70 -10.64 -4.35 -14.51
CA ILE A 70 -9.73 -5.44 -14.17
C ILE A 70 -10.56 -6.56 -13.56
N VAL A 71 -10.66 -7.66 -14.29
CA VAL A 71 -11.33 -8.87 -13.79
C VAL A 71 -10.31 -9.68 -12.97
N ILE A 72 -10.49 -9.66 -11.65
CA ILE A 72 -9.72 -10.48 -10.69
C ILE A 72 -10.05 -11.98 -10.90
N GLY A 73 -11.32 -12.28 -11.15
CA GLY A 73 -11.85 -13.65 -11.17
C GLY A 73 -11.98 -14.23 -9.76
N ASP A 74 -12.43 -15.48 -9.66
CA ASP A 74 -12.49 -16.18 -8.38
C ASP A 74 -11.09 -16.62 -7.93
N PHE A 75 -10.84 -16.57 -6.62
CA PHE A 75 -9.60 -17.06 -6.03
C PHE A 75 -9.58 -18.59 -6.06
N ASN A 76 -8.52 -19.16 -6.61
CA ASN A 76 -8.29 -20.60 -6.63
C ASN A 76 -7.07 -20.96 -5.78
N GLU A 77 -7.28 -21.62 -4.65
CA GLU A 77 -6.23 -22.02 -3.70
C GLU A 77 -5.15 -22.93 -4.31
N ASP A 78 -5.44 -23.65 -5.39
CA ASP A 78 -4.48 -24.54 -6.05
C ASP A 78 -3.55 -23.80 -7.03
N THR A 79 -3.96 -22.63 -7.54
CA THR A 79 -3.22 -21.91 -8.60
C THR A 79 -2.77 -20.52 -8.21
N ASP A 80 -3.45 -19.90 -7.25
CA ASP A 80 -3.26 -18.51 -6.88
C ASP A 80 -2.42 -18.44 -5.60
N LEU A 81 -1.41 -17.58 -5.61
CA LEU A 81 -0.46 -17.46 -4.51
C LEU A 81 -0.98 -16.55 -3.40
N CYS A 82 -1.81 -15.57 -3.76
CA CYS A 82 -2.34 -14.59 -2.82
C CYS A 82 -3.64 -14.00 -3.38
N TYR A 83 -4.58 -13.73 -2.48
CA TYR A 83 -5.81 -12.97 -2.72
C TYR A 83 -6.08 -12.04 -1.53
N SER A 84 -6.55 -10.84 -1.82
CA SER A 84 -6.95 -9.89 -0.80
C SER A 84 -8.14 -9.06 -1.28
N GLU A 85 -8.98 -8.67 -0.32
CA GLU A 85 -10.05 -7.68 -0.47
C GLU A 85 -9.70 -6.32 0.14
N ASN A 86 -8.43 -6.14 0.50
CA ASN A 86 -7.85 -4.91 1.00
C ASN A 86 -6.62 -4.56 0.13
N ALA A 87 -6.87 -4.09 -1.08
CA ALA A 87 -5.84 -3.68 -2.02
C ALA A 87 -6.04 -2.25 -2.52
N LEU A 88 -4.92 -1.56 -2.77
CA LEU A 88 -4.84 -0.22 -3.31
C LEU A 88 -3.96 -0.20 -4.56
N GLY A 89 -4.21 0.79 -5.42
CA GLY A 89 -3.66 0.84 -6.76
C GLY A 89 -4.60 0.22 -7.78
N ASN A 90 -4.21 0.26 -9.06
CA ASN A 90 -5.03 -0.30 -10.13
C ASN A 90 -4.14 -0.70 -11.30
N GLY A 91 -4.15 -1.97 -11.70
CA GLY A 91 -3.34 -2.44 -12.81
C GLY A 91 -3.13 -3.96 -12.89
N ILE A 92 -2.50 -4.37 -13.98
CA ILE A 92 -1.98 -5.72 -14.20
C ILE A 92 -0.46 -5.60 -14.31
N PHE A 93 0.27 -6.36 -13.49
CA PHE A 93 1.72 -6.46 -13.50
C PHE A 93 2.10 -7.90 -13.84
N ASP A 94 2.66 -8.16 -15.02
CA ASP A 94 2.86 -9.51 -15.56
C ASP A 94 4.31 -9.86 -15.90
N THR A 95 5.26 -9.05 -15.40
CA THR A 95 6.70 -9.14 -15.68
C THR A 95 7.57 -9.33 -14.44
N ILE A 96 6.99 -9.39 -13.25
CA ILE A 96 7.75 -9.41 -11.99
C ILE A 96 8.21 -10.83 -11.67
N GLN A 97 9.52 -11.05 -11.53
CA GLN A 97 10.10 -12.35 -11.15
C GLN A 97 10.77 -12.35 -9.77
N ASP A 98 11.14 -11.16 -9.30
CA ASP A 98 11.89 -10.97 -8.06
C ASP A 98 10.94 -10.73 -6.89
N ILE A 99 11.15 -11.44 -5.79
CA ILE A 99 10.44 -11.25 -4.52
C ILE A 99 11.49 -11.02 -3.43
N VAL A 100 11.33 -9.92 -2.70
CA VAL A 100 12.09 -9.63 -1.48
C VAL A 100 11.11 -9.75 -0.33
N TYR A 101 11.43 -10.57 0.67
CA TYR A 101 10.54 -10.77 1.80
C TYR A 101 11.26 -10.84 3.14
N VAL A 102 10.56 -10.42 4.19
CA VAL A 102 11.01 -10.56 5.58
C VAL A 102 10.72 -11.98 6.06
N LYS A 103 11.73 -12.66 6.60
CA LYS A 103 11.67 -14.06 6.99
C LYS A 103 10.71 -14.27 8.17
N PRO A 104 10.04 -15.43 8.28
CA PRO A 104 9.14 -15.74 9.39
C PRO A 104 9.81 -15.74 10.78
N SER A 105 11.14 -15.95 10.83
CA SER A 105 11.93 -15.91 12.07
C SER A 105 12.17 -14.50 12.61
N PHE A 106 11.72 -13.46 11.89
CA PHE A 106 11.91 -12.07 12.26
C PHE A 106 11.17 -11.70 13.55
N ASP A 107 11.85 -10.91 14.39
CA ASP A 107 11.27 -10.27 15.58
C ASP A 107 11.11 -8.78 15.33
N MET A 108 9.95 -8.19 15.66
CA MET A 108 9.68 -6.75 15.47
C MET A 108 10.69 -5.83 16.19
N SER A 109 11.36 -6.30 17.23
CA SER A 109 12.47 -5.57 17.86
C SER A 109 13.64 -5.30 16.90
N ASN A 110 13.77 -6.08 15.83
CA ASN A 110 14.76 -5.92 14.75
C ASN A 110 14.23 -5.11 13.55
N SER A 111 13.02 -4.53 13.64
CA SER A 111 12.40 -3.75 12.56
C SER A 111 13.31 -2.64 11.99
N PRO A 112 14.04 -1.85 12.79
CA PRO A 112 15.00 -0.87 12.26
C PRO A 112 16.15 -1.47 11.43
N GLN A 113 16.61 -2.67 11.78
CA GLN A 113 17.69 -3.38 11.10
C GLN A 113 17.24 -3.91 9.74
N VAL A 114 15.96 -4.25 9.60
CA VAL A 114 15.35 -4.68 8.33
C VAL A 114 15.42 -3.57 7.28
N VAL A 115 15.28 -2.30 7.67
CA VAL A 115 15.34 -1.15 6.75
C VAL A 115 16.65 -1.16 5.94
N GLY A 116 17.79 -1.41 6.60
CA GLY A 116 19.09 -1.48 5.93
C GLY A 116 19.20 -2.64 4.94
N GLN A 117 18.65 -3.81 5.31
CA GLN A 117 18.65 -5.00 4.45
C GLN A 117 17.77 -4.79 3.21
N VAL A 118 16.55 -4.26 3.39
CA VAL A 118 15.63 -3.93 2.31
C VAL A 118 16.22 -2.87 1.38
N ARG A 119 16.83 -1.81 1.93
CA ARG A 119 17.50 -0.76 1.15
C ARG A 119 18.61 -1.34 0.26
N SER A 120 19.40 -2.29 0.78
CA SER A 120 20.45 -2.94 0.01
C SER A 120 19.90 -3.69 -1.21
N PHE A 121 18.85 -4.50 -1.01
CA PHE A 121 18.17 -5.19 -2.10
C PHE A 121 17.54 -4.22 -3.10
N ASN A 122 16.89 -3.16 -2.61
CA ASN A 122 16.29 -2.13 -3.46
C ASN A 122 17.32 -1.48 -4.38
N LEU A 123 18.46 -1.03 -3.85
CA LEU A 123 19.53 -0.42 -4.66
C LEU A 123 20.06 -1.36 -5.73
N LYS A 124 20.27 -2.63 -5.37
CA LYS A 124 20.74 -3.66 -6.31
C LYS A 124 19.74 -3.92 -7.43
N LEU A 125 18.48 -4.19 -7.08
CA LEU A 125 17.42 -4.49 -8.05
C LEU A 125 17.10 -3.29 -8.94
N MET A 126 17.13 -2.07 -8.39
CA MET A 126 17.01 -0.84 -9.19
C MET A 126 18.17 -0.70 -10.19
N GLY A 127 19.40 -0.95 -9.76
CA GLY A 127 20.57 -0.92 -10.65
C GLY A 127 20.48 -1.94 -11.79
N GLU A 128 19.88 -3.10 -11.52
CA GLU A 128 19.60 -4.15 -12.51
C GLU A 128 18.32 -3.89 -13.33
N LYS A 129 17.56 -2.82 -13.04
CA LYS A 129 16.24 -2.51 -13.61
C LYS A 129 15.22 -3.65 -13.44
N LYS A 130 15.28 -4.35 -12.31
CA LYS A 130 14.40 -5.46 -11.99
C LYS A 130 13.31 -5.02 -11.00
N PRO A 131 12.06 -4.84 -11.47
CA PRO A 131 10.96 -4.59 -10.56
C PRO A 131 10.73 -5.83 -9.67
N TYR A 132 10.30 -5.60 -8.44
CA TYR A 132 10.12 -6.69 -7.47
C TYR A 132 8.87 -6.51 -6.60
N ILE A 133 8.43 -7.62 -6.00
CA ILE A 133 7.42 -7.62 -4.93
C ILE A 133 8.13 -7.58 -3.58
N LEU A 134 7.69 -6.69 -2.69
CA LEU A 134 8.15 -6.60 -1.31
C LEU A 134 7.09 -7.19 -0.39
N ILE A 135 7.47 -8.11 0.49
CA ILE A 135 6.54 -8.80 1.40
C ILE A 135 7.07 -8.69 2.82
N GLY A 136 6.24 -8.30 3.78
CA GLY A 136 6.67 -8.31 5.17
C GLY A 136 5.57 -8.02 6.18
N PRO A 137 5.87 -8.24 7.47
CA PRO A 137 4.92 -8.12 8.54
C PRO A 137 4.59 -6.67 8.88
N GLY A 138 3.32 -6.43 9.16
CA GLY A 138 2.83 -5.14 9.60
C GLY A 138 2.96 -4.05 8.53
N ARG A 139 3.04 -2.80 8.99
CA ARG A 139 2.93 -1.62 8.16
C ARG A 139 4.27 -1.11 7.64
N TRP A 140 4.43 -1.04 6.32
CA TRP A 140 5.59 -0.38 5.70
C TRP A 140 5.44 1.14 5.76
N GLY A 141 6.50 1.82 6.19
CA GLY A 141 6.53 3.28 6.34
C GLY A 141 5.86 3.80 7.60
N SER A 142 5.58 2.93 8.58
CA SER A 142 5.14 3.34 9.92
C SER A 142 6.27 3.98 10.70
N ALA A 143 6.01 5.10 11.38
CA ALA A 143 6.95 5.66 12.36
C ALA A 143 7.03 4.80 13.64
N ASP A 144 5.99 4.02 13.93
CA ASP A 144 5.99 3.05 15.01
C ASP A 144 6.53 1.70 14.52
N HIS A 145 7.74 1.36 14.98
CA HIS A 145 8.46 0.14 14.61
C HIS A 145 7.85 -1.13 15.23
N TRP A 146 6.96 -1.02 16.21
CA TRP A 146 6.22 -2.17 16.75
C TRP A 146 5.03 -2.57 15.87
N LEU A 147 4.58 -1.66 15.00
CA LEU A 147 3.46 -1.87 14.09
C LEU A 147 3.91 -2.23 12.67
N GLY A 148 5.21 -2.21 12.38
CA GLY A 148 5.72 -2.48 11.04
C GLY A 148 7.16 -2.04 10.85
N ILE A 149 7.53 -1.80 9.59
CA ILE A 149 8.91 -1.54 9.17
C ILE A 149 9.05 -0.06 8.78
N PRO A 150 9.89 0.72 9.48
CA PRO A 150 10.00 2.18 9.32
C PRO A 150 10.87 2.56 8.12
N VAL A 151 10.50 2.09 6.92
CA VAL A 151 11.15 2.51 5.67
C VAL A 151 10.69 3.89 5.25
N ILE A 152 11.54 4.62 4.54
CA ILE A 152 11.13 5.77 3.73
C ILE A 152 11.07 5.37 2.25
N TRP A 153 10.44 6.20 1.40
CA TRP A 153 10.27 5.87 -0.01
C TRP A 153 11.59 5.52 -0.73
N SER A 154 12.67 6.28 -0.46
CA SER A 154 13.98 6.02 -1.06
C SER A 154 14.57 4.65 -0.71
N ASP A 155 14.08 3.99 0.35
CA ASP A 155 14.53 2.67 0.75
C ASP A 155 13.93 1.56 -0.11
N ILE A 156 12.80 1.82 -0.76
CA ILE A 156 12.01 0.83 -1.51
C ILE A 156 11.55 1.31 -2.90
N ALA A 157 12.17 2.36 -3.44
CA ALA A 157 11.71 3.04 -4.66
C ALA A 157 11.62 2.13 -5.93
N GLY A 158 12.28 0.98 -5.94
CA GLY A 158 12.22 -0.02 -7.02
C GLY A 158 11.05 -1.00 -6.93
N VAL A 159 10.28 -0.97 -5.84
CA VAL A 159 9.16 -1.89 -5.60
C VAL A 159 8.03 -1.63 -6.61
N LYS A 160 7.34 -2.70 -7.03
CA LYS A 160 6.11 -2.59 -7.82
C LYS A 160 4.87 -3.06 -7.10
N VAL A 161 5.01 -3.98 -6.17
CA VAL A 161 3.91 -4.45 -5.34
C VAL A 161 4.43 -4.63 -3.91
N ILE A 162 3.72 -4.08 -2.93
CA ILE A 162 3.96 -4.31 -1.50
C ILE A 162 2.84 -5.21 -0.98
N ILE A 163 3.21 -6.22 -0.22
CA ILE A 163 2.29 -7.11 0.48
C ILE A 163 2.55 -7.02 1.98
N GLU A 164 1.58 -6.50 2.71
CA GLU A 164 1.59 -6.48 4.17
C GLU A 164 0.97 -7.77 4.69
N THR A 165 1.75 -8.52 5.46
CA THR A 165 1.26 -9.72 6.11
C THR A 165 0.83 -9.39 7.54
N PRO A 166 -0.26 -10.00 8.05
CA PRO A 166 -0.71 -9.79 9.41
C PRO A 166 0.40 -9.97 10.42
N PHE A 167 0.42 -9.09 11.41
CA PHE A 167 1.30 -9.21 12.56
C PHE A 167 0.52 -8.85 13.83
N LYS A 168 0.29 -9.84 14.69
CA LYS A 168 -0.44 -9.73 15.97
C LYS A 168 -1.82 -9.04 15.86
N GLU A 169 -2.86 -9.81 15.50
CA GLU A 169 -4.31 -9.54 15.71
C GLU A 169 -4.82 -8.07 15.63
N ARG A 170 -4.25 -7.20 14.80
CA ARG A 170 -4.75 -5.83 14.64
C ARG A 170 -4.87 -5.48 13.17
N ALA A 171 -6.09 -5.10 12.79
CA ALA A 171 -6.36 -4.49 11.50
C ALA A 171 -5.58 -3.17 11.42
N ILE A 172 -4.69 -3.08 10.43
CA ILE A 172 -3.91 -1.88 10.18
C ILE A 172 -4.74 -1.00 9.26
N ASP A 173 -5.20 0.14 9.78
CA ASP A 173 -5.79 1.18 8.94
C ASP A 173 -4.68 1.82 8.09
N PRO A 174 -4.82 1.89 6.75
CA PRO A 174 -3.88 2.62 5.92
C PRO A 174 -3.95 4.10 6.30
N SER A 175 -2.89 4.67 6.88
CA SER A 175 -2.83 6.14 7.04
C SER A 175 -2.40 6.73 5.70
N GLN A 176 -3.40 7.24 4.98
CA GLN A 176 -3.31 7.71 3.60
C GLN A 176 -2.67 9.11 3.47
N GLY A 177 -2.26 9.74 4.58
CA GLY A 177 -1.82 11.14 4.64
C GLY A 177 -0.31 11.37 4.76
N SER A 178 0.53 10.38 4.52
CA SER A 178 2.00 10.55 4.59
C SER A 178 2.61 10.77 3.20
N HIS A 179 3.73 11.49 3.13
CA HIS A 179 4.54 11.61 1.90
C HIS A 179 4.82 10.24 1.26
N PHE A 180 5.08 9.23 2.10
CA PHE A 180 5.25 7.85 1.67
C PHE A 180 4.05 7.31 0.87
N PHE A 181 2.82 7.61 1.29
CA PHE A 181 1.62 7.16 0.59
C PHE A 181 1.43 7.90 -0.75
N HIS A 182 1.70 9.21 -0.80
CA HIS A 182 1.69 9.94 -2.06
C HIS A 182 2.72 9.42 -3.07
N ASP A 183 3.93 9.09 -2.61
CA ASP A 183 4.98 8.53 -3.46
C ASP A 183 4.59 7.15 -4.00
N LEU A 184 3.95 6.33 -3.17
CA LEU A 184 3.43 5.01 -3.55
C LEU A 184 2.38 5.11 -4.66
N ILE A 185 1.38 5.99 -4.47
CA ILE A 185 0.30 6.20 -5.43
C ILE A 185 0.82 6.79 -6.74
N SER A 186 1.67 7.82 -6.67
CA SER A 186 2.25 8.46 -7.86
C SER A 186 3.17 7.51 -8.65
N SER A 187 3.86 6.61 -7.95
CA SER A 187 4.74 5.59 -8.55
C SER A 187 4.00 4.35 -9.04
N GLN A 188 2.66 4.32 -8.90
CA GLN A 188 1.78 3.24 -9.33
C GLN A 188 2.17 1.89 -8.73
N VAL A 189 2.56 1.91 -7.47
CA VAL A 189 2.85 0.69 -6.70
C VAL A 189 1.53 0.07 -6.28
N GLY A 190 1.40 -1.24 -6.51
CA GLY A 190 0.32 -2.03 -5.94
C GLY A 190 0.53 -2.22 -4.45
N TYR A 191 -0.50 -2.07 -3.64
CA TYR A 191 -0.42 -2.27 -2.19
C TYR A 191 -1.50 -3.24 -1.75
N ILE A 192 -1.10 -4.34 -1.14
CA ILE A 192 -1.97 -5.47 -0.80
C ILE A 192 -1.82 -5.74 0.68
N ILE A 193 -2.92 -5.76 1.43
CA ILE A 193 -2.94 -6.13 2.84
C ILE A 193 -3.60 -7.49 2.95
N THR A 194 -2.87 -8.53 3.38
CA THR A 194 -3.45 -9.87 3.56
C THR A 194 -4.06 -10.03 4.94
N LYS A 195 -4.95 -11.01 5.10
CA LYS A 195 -5.55 -11.43 6.38
C LYS A 195 -5.10 -12.86 6.71
N GLU A 196 -5.17 -13.26 7.97
CA GLU A 196 -4.69 -14.60 8.39
C GLU A 196 -5.57 -15.75 7.88
N ASP A 197 -6.82 -15.47 7.53
CA ASP A 197 -7.85 -16.46 7.22
C ASP A 197 -7.79 -16.98 5.78
N LYS A 198 -7.76 -16.09 4.77
CA LYS A 198 -7.82 -16.48 3.36
C LYS A 198 -6.93 -15.63 2.46
N GLY A 199 -6.33 -16.29 1.47
CA GLY A 199 -5.57 -15.65 0.40
C GLY A 199 -4.22 -15.06 0.83
N ASN A 200 -3.72 -15.40 2.02
CA ASN A 200 -2.38 -14.98 2.40
C ASN A 200 -1.32 -15.74 1.59
N ILE A 201 -0.20 -15.07 1.31
CA ILE A 201 0.93 -15.72 0.68
C ILE A 201 1.54 -16.74 1.63
N SER A 202 1.73 -17.97 1.16
CA SER A 202 2.29 -19.04 1.98
C SER A 202 3.76 -18.79 2.26
N MET A 203 4.09 -18.50 3.52
CA MET A 203 5.49 -18.36 3.96
C MET A 203 6.28 -19.65 3.73
N LYS A 204 5.64 -20.82 3.90
CA LYS A 204 6.26 -22.12 3.59
C LYS A 204 6.62 -22.24 2.12
N TRP A 205 5.78 -21.72 1.22
CA TRP A 205 6.08 -21.68 -0.21
C TRP A 205 7.28 -20.75 -0.48
N LEU A 206 7.28 -19.53 0.07
CA LEU A 206 8.41 -18.61 -0.06
C LEU A 206 9.73 -19.23 0.43
N GLU A 207 9.71 -19.93 1.57
CA GLU A 207 10.87 -20.60 2.14
C GLU A 207 11.35 -21.81 1.33
N SER A 208 10.47 -22.43 0.54
CA SER A 208 10.81 -23.56 -0.33
C SER A 208 11.53 -23.16 -1.62
N LEU A 209 11.46 -21.87 -2.00
CA LEU A 209 12.10 -21.36 -3.20
C LEU A 209 13.62 -21.23 -3.02
N PRO A 210 14.41 -21.48 -4.07
CA PRO A 210 15.84 -21.17 -4.03
C PRO A 210 16.04 -19.66 -3.93
N PHE A 211 16.88 -19.24 -2.99
CA PHE A 211 17.21 -17.82 -2.82
C PHE A 211 18.37 -17.40 -3.72
N VAL A 212 18.29 -16.17 -4.20
CA VAL A 212 19.39 -15.50 -4.91
C VAL A 212 20.39 -14.96 -3.90
N GLU A 213 19.88 -14.38 -2.82
CA GLU A 213 20.67 -13.79 -1.75
C GLU A 213 19.85 -13.77 -0.45
N GLU A 214 20.54 -13.96 0.68
CA GLU A 214 19.93 -13.99 2.01
C GLU A 214 20.71 -13.11 2.99
N MET A 215 19.97 -12.33 3.78
CA MET A 215 20.45 -11.53 4.90
C MET A 215 19.80 -12.03 6.21
N PRO A 216 20.21 -11.51 7.40
CA PRO A 216 19.73 -12.02 8.69
C PRO A 216 18.20 -12.08 8.84
N ASP A 217 17.45 -11.13 8.30
CA ASP A 217 15.99 -11.04 8.42
C ASP A 217 15.26 -10.96 7.07
N VAL A 218 15.98 -10.70 5.98
CA VAL A 218 15.39 -10.49 4.65
C VAL A 218 15.99 -11.45 3.63
N ARG A 219 15.16 -11.99 2.75
CA ARG A 219 15.57 -12.91 1.69
C ARG A 219 15.09 -12.42 0.33
N HIS A 220 15.94 -12.56 -0.69
CA HIS A 220 15.61 -12.31 -2.09
C HIS A 220 15.53 -13.65 -2.83
N VAL A 221 14.37 -13.93 -3.43
CA VAL A 221 14.14 -15.09 -4.30
C VAL A 221 13.78 -14.62 -5.70
N ARG A 222 14.08 -15.46 -6.70
CA ARG A 222 13.70 -15.21 -8.10
C ARG A 222 12.99 -16.42 -8.67
N LEU A 223 11.83 -16.18 -9.27
CA LEU A 223 11.05 -17.17 -9.97
C LEU A 223 11.54 -17.35 -11.41
N LEU A 224 11.36 -18.55 -11.95
CA LEU A 224 11.64 -18.84 -13.36
C LEU A 224 10.63 -18.14 -14.28
N ASP A 225 9.35 -18.28 -13.94
CA ASP A 225 8.25 -17.63 -14.64
C ASP A 225 7.81 -16.36 -13.89
N PRO A 226 7.40 -15.29 -14.60
CA PRO A 226 6.92 -14.08 -13.96
C PRO A 226 5.59 -14.31 -13.23
N LEU A 227 5.37 -13.49 -12.21
CA LEU A 227 4.10 -13.35 -11.54
C LEU A 227 3.17 -12.46 -12.35
N GLU A 228 1.90 -12.83 -12.33
CA GLU A 228 0.81 -11.96 -12.71
C GLU A 228 0.11 -11.44 -11.45
N VAL A 229 0.20 -10.13 -11.23
CA VAL A 229 -0.51 -9.42 -10.17
C VAL A 229 -1.61 -8.60 -10.81
N ARG A 230 -2.85 -8.82 -10.38
CA ARG A 230 -4.00 -7.98 -10.78
C ARG A 230 -4.54 -7.27 -9.57
N ILE A 231 -4.76 -5.97 -9.69
CA ILE A 231 -5.33 -5.13 -8.64
C ILE A 231 -6.48 -4.33 -9.23
N ASP A 232 -7.69 -4.57 -8.71
CA ASP A 232 -8.88 -3.78 -8.98
C ASP A 232 -9.10 -2.83 -7.80
N GLY A 233 -8.64 -1.59 -8.00
CA GLY A 233 -8.79 -0.53 -6.99
C GLY A 233 -10.23 -0.06 -6.78
N LYS A 234 -11.16 -0.39 -7.69
CA LYS A 234 -12.60 -0.08 -7.51
C LYS A 234 -13.23 -1.00 -6.47
N GLN A 235 -12.90 -2.28 -6.53
CA GLN A 235 -13.40 -3.29 -5.59
C GLN A 235 -12.49 -3.48 -4.37
N GLY A 236 -11.30 -2.89 -4.39
CA GLY A 236 -10.27 -3.10 -3.36
C GLY A 236 -9.69 -4.52 -3.40
N LYS A 237 -9.75 -5.21 -4.54
CA LYS A 237 -9.36 -6.62 -4.65
C LYS A 237 -8.04 -6.79 -5.38
N ALA A 238 -7.26 -7.78 -4.96
CA ALA A 238 -6.06 -8.20 -5.65
C ALA A 238 -5.90 -9.72 -5.70
N VAL A 239 -5.26 -10.21 -6.76
CA VAL A 239 -4.83 -11.60 -6.88
C VAL A 239 -3.41 -11.68 -7.46
N ILE A 240 -2.63 -12.63 -6.97
CA ILE A 240 -1.28 -12.93 -7.46
C ILE A 240 -1.25 -14.39 -7.93
N ARG A 241 -0.76 -14.61 -9.14
CA ARG A 241 -0.70 -15.93 -9.78
C ARG A 241 0.65 -16.18 -10.42
N LEU A 242 1.07 -17.44 -10.50
CA LEU A 242 2.16 -17.83 -11.38
C LEU A 242 1.65 -17.77 -12.83
N ARG A 243 2.33 -17.00 -13.68
CA ARG A 243 2.01 -17.01 -15.11
C ARG A 243 2.50 -18.35 -15.67
N LYS A 244 1.58 -19.28 -15.93
CA LYS A 244 1.93 -20.48 -16.71
C LYS A 244 2.34 -20.01 -18.10
N SER A 245 3.60 -20.23 -18.46
CA SER A 245 4.02 -20.08 -19.85
C SER A 245 3.22 -21.08 -20.68
N ASN A 246 2.35 -20.60 -21.57
CA ASN A 246 1.62 -21.48 -22.50
C ASN A 246 2.68 -22.21 -23.33
N LYS A 247 2.84 -23.51 -23.09
CA LYS A 247 3.50 -24.43 -24.01
C LYS A 247 2.54 -24.82 -25.12
#